data_AF-A0A3D9KXC1-F1
#
_entry.id   AF-A0A3D9KXC1-F1
#
_cell.length_a   1.000
_cell.length_b   1.000
_cell.length_c   1.000
_cell.angle_alpha   90.00
_cell.angle_beta   90.00
_cell.angle_gamma   90.00
#
_symmetry.space_group_name_H-M   'P 1'
#
loop_
_entity.id
_entity.type
_entity.pdbx_description
1 polymer ?
#
loop_
_entity_poly.entity_id
_entity_poly.type
_entity_poly.pdbx_seq_one_letter_code
_entity_poly.pdbx_strand_id
1 'polypeptide(L)' 'MTKKVVTFGEIMLRLAPPGFLRFSQASSFDVVYGGGESNVAVSLANYGVP' A
#
# COMPACT_ATOMS: atom_id res chain seq x y z
N MET A 1 -4.18 -2.81 28.15
CA MET A 1 -3.04 -2.11 27.53
C MET A 1 -3.20 -2.15 26.03
N THR A 2 -3.39 -1.00 25.38
CA THR A 2 -3.23 -0.88 23.93
C THR A 2 -1.76 -1.10 23.62
N LYS A 3 -1.43 -2.21 22.94
CA LYS A 3 -0.04 -2.51 22.56
C LYS A 3 0.31 -1.61 21.38
N LYS A 4 1.31 -0.75 21.57
CA LYS A 4 1.84 0.11 20.52
C LYS A 4 2.66 -0.74 19.55
N VAL A 5 2.35 -0.69 18.26
CA VAL A 5 3.11 -1.40 17.23
C VAL A 5 3.93 -0.39 16.42
N VAL A 6 5.17 -0.78 16.08
CA VAL A 6 6.05 0.02 15.22
C VAL A 6 6.46 -0.84 14.05
N THR A 7 6.28 -0.31 12.84
CA THR A 7 6.75 -0.91 11.59
C THR A 7 7.82 0.00 10.99
N PHE A 8 8.88 -0.60 10.44
CA PHE A 8 9.96 0.15 9.80
C PHE A 8 10.25 -0.45 8.43
N GLY A 9 10.17 0.38 7.40
CA GLY A 9 10.35 -0.04 6.02
C GLY A 9 10.16 1.14 5.07
N GLU A 10 9.90 0.83 3.80
CA GLU A 10 9.68 1.82 2.75
C GLU A 10 8.24 1.79 2.25
N ILE A 11 7.78 2.94 1.74
CA ILE A 11 6.52 3.05 1.01
C ILE A 11 6.86 3.51 -0.40
N MET A 12 6.35 2.77 -1.37
CA MET A 12 6.52 3.07 -2.79
C MET A 12 5.19 3.43 -3.43
N LEU A 13 5.26 4.29 -4.44
CA LEU A 13 4.14 4.61 -5.32
C LEU A 13 4.05 3.52 -6.40
N ARG A 14 2.95 2.75 -6.39
CA ARG A 14 2.65 1.74 -7.40
C ARG A 14 1.76 2.35 -8.47
N LEU A 15 2.28 2.38 -9.70
CA LEU A 15 1.52 2.71 -10.91
C LEU A 15 1.01 1.42 -11.55
N ALA A 16 -0.31 1.24 -11.62
CA ALA A 16 -0.94 0.09 -12.26
C ALA A 16 -1.72 0.52 -13.51
N PRO A 17 -1.43 -0.05 -14.70
CA PRO A 17 -2.31 0.09 -15.85
C PRO A 17 -3.74 -0.37 -15.54
N PRO A 18 -4.77 0.29 -16.07
CA PRO A 18 -6.15 -0.14 -15.85
C PRO A 18 -6.45 -1.45 -16.60
N GLY A 19 -7.29 -2.29 -15.99
CA GLY A 19 -7.70 -3.58 -16.56
C GLY A 19 -6.53 -4.54 -16.77
N PHE A 20 -6.37 -5.02 -18.00
CA PHE A 20 -5.29 -5.93 -18.40
C PHE A 20 -4.34 -5.30 -19.43
N LEU A 21 -4.32 -3.97 -19.50
CA LEU A 21 -3.42 -3.26 -20.41
C LEU A 21 -1.96 -3.47 -19.97
N ARG A 22 -1.07 -3.58 -20.95
CA ARG A 22 0.36 -3.47 -20.69
C ARG A 22 0.75 -2.03 -20.45
N PHE A 23 1.89 -1.81 -19.80
CA PHE A 23 2.40 -0.48 -19.48
C PHE A 23 2.52 0.44 -20.71
N SER A 24 2.92 -0.09 -21.87
CA SER A 24 3.04 0.67 -23.12
C SER A 24 1.71 1.00 -23.81
N GLN A 25 0.62 0.34 -23.43
CA GLN A 25 -0.72 0.54 -24.01
C GLN A 25 -1.57 1.51 -23.18
N ALA A 26 -1.17 1.76 -21.93
CA ALA A 26 -1.92 2.57 -21.00
C ALA A 26 -1.62 4.07 -21.18
N SER A 27 -2.68 4.88 -21.27
CA SER A 27 -2.60 6.35 -21.27
C SER A 27 -2.83 6.96 -19.88
N SER A 28 -3.16 6.12 -18.89
CA SER A 28 -3.40 6.49 -17.50
C SER A 28 -3.00 5.34 -16.58
N PHE A 29 -2.77 5.65 -15.31
CA PHE A 29 -2.36 4.69 -14.30
C PHE A 29 -3.11 4.96 -12.99
N ASP A 30 -3.55 3.89 -12.34
CA ASP A 30 -4.05 3.95 -10.97
C ASP A 30 -2.85 4.11 -10.03
N VAL A 31 -2.95 5.08 -9.12
CA VAL A 31 -1.92 5.40 -8.14
C VAL A 31 -2.31 4.79 -6.80
N VAL A 32 -1.48 3.89 -6.29
CA VAL A 32 -1.65 3.30 -4.96
C VAL A 32 -0.32 3.34 -4.22
N TYR A 33 -0.30 3.85 -2.99
CA TYR A 33 0.87 3.74 -2.12
C TYR A 33 0.84 2.39 -1.43
N GLY A 34 1.96 1.68 -1.47
CA GLY A 34 2.07 0.37 -0.85
C GLY A 34 3.49 0.10 -0.35
N GLY A 35 3.58 -0.82 0.59
CA GLY A 35 4.84 -1.31 1.18
C GLY A 35 4.49 -2.43 2.13
N GLY A 36 5.35 -3.45 2.27
CA GLY A 36 5.04 -4.62 3.09
C GLY A 36 4.69 -4.22 4.52
N GLU A 37 5.51 -3.35 5.08
CA GLU A 37 5.40 -2.84 6.44
C GLU A 37 4.22 -1.88 6.60
N SER A 38 3.98 -1.00 5.62
CA SER A 38 2.83 -0.11 5.60
C SER A 38 1.51 -0.87 5.53
N ASN A 39 1.44 -1.94 4.74
CA ASN A 39 0.21 -2.73 4.62
C ASN A 39 -0.11 -3.44 5.94
N VAL A 40 0.90 -3.93 6.66
CA VAL A 40 0.74 -4.51 8.00
C VAL A 40 0.27 -3.44 9.01
N ALA A 41 0.90 -2.26 9.02
CA ALA A 41 0.51 -1.16 9.91
C ALA A 41 -0.95 -0.73 9.69
N VAL A 42 -1.36 -0.54 8.43
CA VAL A 42 -2.75 -0.18 8.07
C VAL A 42 -3.73 -1.28 8.46
N SER A 43 -3.36 -2.54 8.29
CA SER A 43 -4.21 -3.67 8.69
C SER A 43 -4.42 -3.71 10.20
N LEU A 44 -3.35 -3.51 10.98
CA LEU A 44 -3.43 -3.42 12.44
C LEU A 44 -4.28 -2.23 12.90
N ALA A 45 -4.13 -1.08 12.26
CA ALA A 45 -4.96 0.09 12.53
C ALA A 45 -6.44 -0.17 12.25
N ASN A 46 -6.77 -0.88 11.16
CA ASN A 46 -8.14 -1.30 10.85
C ASN A 46 -8.74 -2.27 11.90
N TYR A 47 -7.89 -3.02 12.62
CA TYR A 47 -8.30 -3.86 13.75
C TYR A 47 -8.31 -3.13 15.09
N GLY A 48 -8.10 -1.80 15.10
CA GLY A 48 -8.08 -0.98 16.31
C GLY A 48 -6.80 -1.13 17.14
N VAL A 49 -5.72 -1.66 16.55
CA VAL A 49 -4.40 -1.75 17.18
C VAL A 49 -3.55 -0.55 16.74
N PRO A 50 -3.18 0.34 17.67
CA PRO A 50 -2.41 1.56 17.37
C PRO A 50 -0.90 1.35 17.24
#